data_AF-A0A4R6TC90-F1
#
_entry.id   AF-A0A4R6TC90-F1
#
_cell.length_a   1.000
_cell.length_b   1.000
_cell.length_c   1.000
_cell.angle_alpha   90.00
_cell.angle_beta   90.00
_cell.angle_gamma   90.00
#
_symmetry.space_group_name_H-M   'P 1'
#
loop_
_entity.id
_entity.type
_entity.pdbx_description
1 polymer ?
#
loop_
_entity_poly.entity_id
_entity_poly.type
_entity_poly.pdbx_seq_one_letter_code
_entity_poly.pdbx_strand_id
1 'polypeptide(L)'
;MITLIEKILYPVILALILLLVEDLILESKILVCFLLFLNVRLIYNYRKVIPVFILFIFTSTYIIPYYYHFFLDYEVSFHSSFNNSFYLNKTLVIFSVFLVSVLGFTDKVTNYVYPKKRLKHISSDKFFYFFLTLAFLLGIMGLTGENMLGGSAYGSIEENRSPLFEYSLIFFIISSLFFDNKLIKKIMIAVFVSYMVIKDLIYGGRITSIMLLLLVYILFFEDIIKKKKVYITLVLGFLFMSVFSFIRSNPDLLLNGEVSFSDLYNHLVETNSNKRLVSNQGDVAQSSSRLMGFVTSGIISFDDRLESFIGFVISIFIPGYDYSDLTNLAGYKKESYTAGGGGLFPVYFYVWFSYLGVVFSGYLIAKIIHMFVSSTKNWVLLFSILVLVSFPRWFAYSPIIIFKMCGYVIPIYLVFKKIKKA
;
A
#
# COMPACT_ATOMS: atom_id res chain seq x y z
N MET A 1 7.15 -6.23 23.74
CA MET A 1 5.68 -5.97 23.78
C MET A 1 5.55 -4.50 24.09
N ILE A 2 4.77 -3.75 23.32
CA ILE A 2 4.69 -2.29 23.52
C ILE A 2 4.12 -1.99 24.91
N THR A 3 4.91 -1.29 25.74
CA THR A 3 4.55 -0.91 27.11
C THR A 3 3.88 0.46 27.13
N LEU A 4 3.18 0.77 28.22
CA LEU A 4 2.62 2.11 28.45
C LEU A 4 3.74 3.18 28.45
N ILE A 5 4.91 2.83 29.00
CA ILE A 5 6.10 3.69 29.02
C ILE A 5 6.52 4.04 27.59
N GLU A 6 6.64 3.05 26.71
CA GLU A 6 7.00 3.29 25.30
C GLU A 6 5.98 4.19 24.60
N LYS A 7 4.67 4.01 24.87
CA LYS A 7 3.62 4.85 24.28
C LYS A 7 3.72 6.33 24.67
N ILE A 8 4.33 6.65 25.81
CA ILE A 8 4.56 8.03 26.26
C ILE A 8 5.93 8.51 25.79
N LEU A 9 6.95 7.65 25.87
CA LEU A 9 8.33 7.96 25.56
C LEU A 9 8.53 8.40 24.11
N TYR A 10 7.99 7.66 23.13
CA TYR A 10 8.16 7.99 21.72
C TYR A 10 7.55 9.36 21.32
N PRO A 11 6.32 9.72 21.74
CA PRO A 11 5.81 11.07 21.57
C PRO A 11 6.67 12.15 22.23
N VAL A 12 7.16 11.91 23.45
CA VAL A 12 8.03 12.86 24.16
C VAL A 12 9.34 13.06 23.41
N ILE A 13 9.99 11.98 22.95
CA ILE A 13 11.22 12.07 22.15
C ILE A 13 10.95 12.86 20.85
N LEU A 14 9.85 12.58 20.15
CA LEU A 14 9.50 13.35 18.95
C LEU A 14 9.31 14.84 19.27
N ALA A 15 8.60 15.18 20.35
CA ALA A 15 8.43 16.56 20.77
C ALA A 15 9.76 17.24 21.10
N LEU A 16 10.67 16.54 21.79
CA LEU A 16 12.01 17.07 22.10
C LEU A 16 12.84 17.32 20.84
N ILE A 17 12.79 16.42 19.85
CA ILE A 17 13.47 16.62 18.56
C ILE A 17 12.94 17.88 17.88
N LEU A 18 11.62 18.05 17.81
CA LEU A 18 10.99 19.19 17.13
C LEU A 18 11.14 20.53 17.85
N LEU A 19 11.39 20.52 19.16
CA LEU A 19 11.51 21.75 19.97
C LEU A 19 12.96 22.18 20.20
N LEU A 20 13.91 21.24 20.26
CA LEU A 20 15.29 21.52 20.67
C LEU A 20 16.29 21.55 19.52
N VAL A 21 15.94 21.03 18.34
CA VAL A 21 16.84 20.99 17.19
C VAL A 21 16.46 22.09 16.20
N GLU A 22 17.25 23.16 16.17
CA GLU A 22 17.00 24.31 15.29
C GLU A 22 17.54 24.11 13.87
N ASP A 23 18.61 23.33 13.71
CA ASP A 23 19.19 23.04 12.39
C ASP A 23 18.34 22.01 11.63
N LEU A 24 17.77 22.44 10.49
CA LEU A 24 16.86 21.65 9.67
C LEU A 24 17.47 20.32 9.20
N ILE A 25 18.75 20.31 8.83
CA ILE A 25 19.41 19.10 8.31
C ILE A 25 19.65 18.12 9.43
N LEU A 26 20.13 18.58 10.59
CA LEU A 26 20.31 17.77 11.78
C LEU A 26 18.98 17.22 12.29
N GLU A 27 17.93 18.04 12.36
CA GLU A 27 16.57 17.62 12.71
C GLU A 27 16.12 16.47 11.80
N SER A 28 16.30 16.64 10.48
CA SER A 28 15.91 15.65 9.48
C SER A 28 16.68 14.33 9.63
N LYS A 29 18.00 14.38 9.84
CA LYS A 29 18.83 13.19 10.07
C LYS A 29 18.37 12.44 11.33
N ILE A 30 18.11 13.16 12.41
CA ILE A 30 17.61 12.57 13.67
C ILE A 30 16.22 11.94 13.46
N LEU A 31 15.32 12.62 12.74
CA LEU A 31 13.99 12.10 12.43
C LEU A 31 14.04 10.83 11.57
N VAL A 32 14.94 10.73 10.59
CA VAL A 32 15.15 9.50 9.80
C VAL A 32 15.56 8.35 10.72
N CYS A 33 16.56 8.56 11.59
CA CYS A 33 17.01 7.55 12.54
C CYS A 33 15.88 7.16 13.50
N PHE A 34 15.17 8.15 14.06
CA PHE A 34 14.02 7.95 14.94
C PHE A 34 12.94 7.09 14.29
N LEU A 35 12.58 7.39 13.03
CA LEU A 35 11.60 6.63 12.27
C LEU A 35 12.04 5.19 12.00
N LEU A 36 13.31 4.97 11.67
CA LEU A 36 13.85 3.61 11.50
C LEU A 36 13.75 2.82 12.81
N PHE A 37 14.16 3.40 13.94
CA PHE A 37 14.04 2.74 15.25
C PHE A 37 12.59 2.45 15.64
N LEU A 38 11.70 3.42 15.45
CA LEU A 38 10.27 3.28 15.72
C LEU A 38 9.64 2.18 14.86
N ASN A 39 10.00 2.12 13.58
CA ASN A 39 9.50 1.10 12.67
C ASN A 39 10.04 -0.29 13.05
N VAL A 40 11.34 -0.43 13.34
CA VAL A 40 11.93 -1.66 13.87
C VAL A 40 11.19 -2.13 15.13
N ARG A 41 10.80 -1.20 16.01
CA ARG A 41 10.04 -1.52 17.21
C ARG A 41 8.64 -2.06 16.92
N LEU A 42 7.95 -1.51 15.91
CA LEU A 42 6.66 -1.99 15.41
C LEU A 42 6.79 -3.36 14.75
N ILE A 43 7.80 -3.57 13.89
CA ILE A 43 8.15 -4.86 13.29
C ILE A 43 8.35 -5.91 14.39
N TYR A 44 9.14 -5.60 15.42
CA TYR A 44 9.39 -6.51 16.54
C TYR A 44 8.11 -6.85 17.30
N ASN A 45 7.21 -5.89 17.50
CA ASN A 45 5.92 -6.10 18.17
C ASN A 45 5.02 -7.07 17.39
N TYR A 46 4.97 -6.91 16.06
CA TYR A 46 4.10 -7.67 15.18
C TYR A 46 4.77 -8.86 14.47
N ARG A 47 6.00 -9.25 14.84
CA ARG A 47 6.73 -10.41 14.26
C ARG A 47 5.98 -11.75 14.28
N LYS A 48 4.93 -11.86 15.08
CA LYS A 48 4.07 -13.05 15.15
C LYS A 48 2.86 -12.99 14.21
N VAL A 49 2.50 -11.81 13.74
CA VAL A 49 1.36 -11.49 12.88
C VAL A 49 1.90 -11.13 11.49
N ILE A 50 2.11 -12.13 10.63
CA ILE A 50 2.91 -11.98 9.40
C ILE A 50 2.40 -10.87 8.47
N PRO A 51 1.09 -10.68 8.22
CA PRO A 51 0.62 -9.60 7.35
C PRO A 51 0.98 -8.21 7.86
N VAL A 52 0.86 -7.99 9.18
CA VAL A 52 1.19 -6.72 9.83
C VAL A 52 2.72 -6.52 9.88
N PHE A 53 3.47 -7.60 10.06
CA PHE A 53 4.92 -7.57 9.92
C PHE A 53 5.37 -7.15 8.50
N ILE A 54 4.75 -7.70 7.45
CA ILE A 54 5.05 -7.33 6.06
C ILE A 54 4.67 -5.86 5.80
N LEU A 55 3.55 -5.38 6.33
CA LEU A 55 3.17 -3.96 6.27
C LEU A 55 4.29 -3.06 6.80
N PHE A 56 4.84 -3.33 7.98
CA PHE A 56 5.89 -2.47 8.55
C PHE A 56 7.25 -2.61 7.86
N ILE A 57 7.58 -3.78 7.31
CA ILE A 57 8.72 -3.91 6.37
C ILE A 57 8.50 -3.00 5.17
N PHE A 58 7.32 -3.04 4.54
CA PHE A 58 7.01 -2.19 3.41
C PHE A 58 7.08 -0.71 3.78
N THR A 59 6.51 -0.30 4.90
CA THR A 59 6.61 1.07 5.44
C THR A 59 8.06 1.50 5.63
N SER A 60 8.97 0.59 6.02
CA SER A 60 10.39 0.90 6.16
C SER A 60 11.03 1.30 4.83
N THR A 61 10.59 0.71 3.72
CA THR A 61 11.10 1.08 2.38
C THR A 61 10.78 2.53 1.99
N TYR A 62 9.75 3.14 2.57
CA TYR A 62 9.40 4.55 2.33
C TYR A 62 10.13 5.52 3.26
N ILE A 63 10.91 5.02 4.22
CA ILE A 63 11.85 5.85 5.00
C ILE A 63 13.18 6.02 4.22
N ILE A 64 13.54 5.05 3.39
CA ILE A 64 14.80 4.99 2.65
C ILE A 64 15.08 6.24 1.79
N PRO A 65 14.12 6.80 1.02
CA PRO A 65 14.40 8.00 0.21
C PRO A 65 14.91 9.18 1.04
N TYR A 66 14.37 9.37 2.25
CA TYR A 66 14.81 10.43 3.16
C TYR A 66 16.23 10.18 3.69
N TYR A 67 16.61 8.92 3.92
CA TYR A 67 17.99 8.58 4.27
C TYR A 67 18.96 9.01 3.17
N TYR A 68 18.70 8.62 1.92
CA TYR A 68 19.55 9.00 0.79
C TYR A 68 19.61 10.51 0.59
N HIS A 69 18.50 11.23 0.76
CA HIS A 69 18.50 12.69 0.65
C HIS A 69 19.33 13.36 1.73
N PHE A 70 19.07 13.07 3.01
CA PHE A 70 19.67 13.82 4.12
C PHE A 70 21.09 13.35 4.50
N PHE A 71 21.48 12.11 4.20
CA PHE A 71 22.81 11.59 4.52
C PHE A 71 23.77 11.55 3.33
N LEU A 72 23.25 11.43 2.11
CA LEU A 72 24.06 11.22 0.91
C LEU A 72 23.85 12.31 -0.17
N ASP A 73 23.00 13.31 0.10
CA ASP A 73 22.66 14.42 -0.79
C ASP A 73 22.09 13.97 -2.15
N TYR A 74 21.24 12.95 -2.15
CA TYR A 74 20.51 12.52 -3.34
C TYR A 74 19.20 13.31 -3.51
N GLU A 75 18.81 13.62 -4.74
CA GLU A 75 17.43 14.01 -5.01
C GLU A 75 16.53 12.76 -4.95
N VAL A 76 15.36 12.87 -4.31
CA VAL A 76 14.49 11.69 -4.11
C VAL A 76 13.71 11.29 -5.36
N SER A 77 13.58 12.16 -6.36
CA SER A 77 12.79 11.95 -7.57
C SER A 77 13.32 12.80 -8.71
N PHE A 78 12.94 12.47 -9.96
CA PHE A 78 13.17 13.33 -11.14
C PHE A 78 12.31 14.59 -11.14
N HIS A 79 11.23 14.62 -10.37
CA HIS A 79 10.36 15.77 -10.28
C HIS A 79 10.98 16.82 -9.35
N SER A 80 11.12 18.05 -9.85
CA SER A 80 11.75 19.16 -9.11
C SER A 80 10.78 19.85 -8.13
N SER A 81 9.48 19.79 -8.41
CA SER A 81 8.44 20.46 -7.60
C SER A 81 8.51 19.99 -6.14
N PHE A 82 8.75 20.92 -5.20
CA PHE A 82 8.79 20.63 -3.76
C PHE A 82 9.79 19.53 -3.35
N ASN A 83 10.80 19.27 -4.19
CA ASN A 83 11.86 18.28 -3.94
C ASN A 83 13.09 18.96 -3.31
N ASN A 84 12.89 19.58 -2.15
CA ASN A 84 13.96 20.22 -1.38
C ASN A 84 13.89 19.83 0.10
N SER A 85 14.98 20.06 0.82
CA SER A 85 15.14 19.63 2.21
C SER A 85 14.07 20.18 3.15
N PHE A 86 13.54 21.38 2.89
CA PHE A 86 12.46 21.96 3.70
C PHE A 86 11.17 21.16 3.59
N TYR A 87 10.67 20.93 2.36
CA TYR A 87 9.41 20.20 2.18
C TYR A 87 9.54 18.71 2.52
N LEU A 88 10.70 18.11 2.23
CA LEU A 88 11.01 16.73 2.61
C LEU A 88 11.06 16.57 4.13
N ASN A 89 11.67 17.50 4.87
CA ASN A 89 11.67 17.49 6.34
C ASN A 89 10.24 17.54 6.90
N LYS A 90 9.42 18.48 6.45
CA LYS A 90 8.05 18.62 6.95
C LYS A 90 7.19 17.38 6.64
N THR A 91 7.43 16.72 5.51
CA THR A 91 6.81 15.43 5.20
C THR A 91 7.30 14.32 6.14
N LEU A 92 8.59 14.33 6.49
CA LEU A 92 9.17 13.42 7.47
C LEU A 92 8.57 13.61 8.87
N VAL A 93 8.26 14.85 9.26
CA VAL A 93 7.53 15.16 10.50
C VAL A 93 6.13 14.55 10.46
N ILE A 94 5.38 14.73 9.37
CA ILE A 94 4.06 14.09 9.18
C ILE A 94 4.17 12.58 9.32
N PHE A 95 5.17 11.97 8.68
CA PHE A 95 5.37 10.52 8.75
C PHE A 95 5.74 10.05 10.17
N SER A 96 6.53 10.86 10.90
CA SER A 96 6.88 10.63 12.30
C SER A 96 5.67 10.66 13.22
N VAL A 97 4.83 11.69 13.10
CA VAL A 97 3.58 11.81 13.87
C VAL A 97 2.66 10.63 13.58
N PHE A 98 2.56 10.19 12.32
CA PHE A 98 1.77 9.02 11.94
C PHE A 98 2.27 7.74 12.63
N LEU A 99 3.56 7.42 12.54
CA LEU A 99 4.08 6.18 13.14
C LEU A 99 4.07 6.21 14.67
N VAL A 100 4.29 7.37 15.29
CA VAL A 100 4.13 7.55 16.73
C VAL A 100 2.68 7.32 17.14
N SER A 101 1.72 7.83 16.35
CA SER A 101 0.29 7.60 16.59
C SER A 101 -0.08 6.13 16.45
N VAL A 102 0.42 5.43 15.41
CA VAL A 102 0.23 3.98 15.26
C VAL A 102 0.76 3.22 16.48
N LEU A 103 1.94 3.59 17.00
CA LEU A 103 2.51 2.97 18.21
C LEU A 103 1.67 3.27 19.46
N GLY A 104 1.26 4.53 19.65
CA GLY A 104 0.47 4.98 20.78
C GLY A 104 -0.87 4.24 20.89
N PHE A 105 -1.54 4.05 19.76
CA PHE A 105 -2.83 3.35 19.69
C PHE A 105 -2.73 1.84 19.47
N THR A 106 -1.52 1.27 19.34
CA THR A 106 -1.32 -0.17 19.20
C THR A 106 -1.69 -0.90 20.49
N ASP A 107 -2.53 -1.93 20.36
CA ASP A 107 -2.88 -2.81 21.47
C ASP A 107 -1.87 -3.96 21.65
N LYS A 108 -1.87 -4.52 22.86
CA LYS A 108 -1.04 -5.67 23.21
C LYS A 108 -1.55 -6.93 22.48
N VAL A 109 -0.67 -7.53 21.67
CA VAL A 109 -0.93 -8.80 20.98
C VAL A 109 -0.33 -9.97 21.78
N THR A 110 -1.15 -10.73 22.49
CA THR A 110 -0.68 -11.89 23.28
C THR A 110 -0.94 -13.23 22.61
N ASN A 111 -2.09 -13.41 21.93
CA ASN A 111 -2.53 -14.70 21.40
C ASN A 111 -3.07 -14.57 19.97
N TYR A 112 -2.17 -14.46 18.99
CA TYR A 112 -2.58 -14.38 17.59
C TYR A 112 -3.09 -15.73 17.08
N VAL A 113 -4.31 -15.73 16.52
CA VAL A 113 -4.92 -16.87 15.85
C VAL A 113 -5.10 -16.54 14.37
N TYR A 114 -4.67 -17.47 13.50
CA TYR A 114 -4.74 -17.30 12.04
C TYR A 114 -6.18 -17.05 11.55
N PRO A 115 -6.39 -16.16 10.56
CA PRO A 115 -7.72 -15.84 10.05
C PRO A 115 -8.50 -17.06 9.55
N LYS A 116 -7.84 -18.01 8.87
CA LYS A 116 -8.43 -19.27 8.43
C LYS A 116 -9.13 -20.05 9.54
N LYS A 117 -8.62 -20.00 10.78
CA LYS A 117 -9.22 -20.66 11.95
C LYS A 117 -10.34 -19.84 12.60
N ARG A 118 -10.38 -18.52 12.36
CA ARG A 118 -11.39 -17.59 12.91
C ARG A 118 -12.57 -17.36 11.96
N LEU A 119 -12.35 -17.50 10.66
CA LEU A 119 -13.40 -17.36 9.65
C LEU A 119 -14.42 -18.49 9.81
N LYS A 120 -15.69 -18.10 10.00
CA LYS A 120 -16.80 -19.06 10.04
C LYS A 120 -17.18 -19.42 8.62
N HIS A 121 -16.72 -20.57 8.15
CA HIS A 121 -17.05 -21.08 6.82
C HIS A 121 -18.54 -21.39 6.68
N ILE A 122 -19.05 -21.20 5.47
CA ILE A 122 -20.45 -21.36 5.12
C ILE A 122 -20.53 -22.41 4.02
N SER A 123 -21.23 -23.52 4.26
CA SER A 123 -21.42 -24.54 3.21
C SER A 123 -22.35 -23.99 2.11
N SER A 124 -21.82 -23.85 0.89
CA SER A 124 -22.60 -23.64 -0.34
C SER A 124 -21.68 -23.59 -1.56
N ASP A 125 -21.73 -24.63 -2.39
CA ASP A 125 -20.99 -24.68 -3.65
C ASP A 125 -21.48 -23.63 -4.66
N LYS A 126 -22.79 -23.35 -4.72
CA LYS A 126 -23.37 -22.35 -5.63
C LYS A 126 -22.77 -20.96 -5.42
N PHE A 127 -22.75 -20.48 -4.18
CA PHE A 127 -22.12 -19.20 -3.83
C PHE A 127 -20.61 -19.18 -4.08
N PHE A 128 -19.89 -20.28 -3.82
CA PHE A 128 -18.47 -20.35 -4.17
C PHE A 128 -18.24 -20.07 -5.66
N TYR A 129 -18.93 -20.80 -6.54
CA TYR A 129 -18.78 -20.63 -7.98
C TYR A 129 -19.26 -19.26 -8.44
N PHE A 130 -20.40 -18.77 -7.96
CA PHE A 130 -20.92 -17.44 -8.31
C PHE A 130 -19.91 -16.32 -8.05
N PHE A 131 -19.35 -16.27 -6.83
CA PHE A 131 -18.39 -15.23 -6.48
C PHE A 131 -17.06 -15.35 -7.19
N LEU A 132 -16.57 -16.59 -7.38
CA LEU A 132 -15.32 -16.80 -8.10
C LEU A 132 -15.48 -16.43 -9.59
N THR A 133 -16.60 -16.77 -10.21
CA THR A 133 -16.92 -16.36 -11.58
C THR A 133 -17.01 -14.83 -11.68
N LEU A 134 -17.67 -14.16 -10.74
CA LEU A 134 -17.72 -12.70 -10.73
C LEU A 134 -16.33 -12.07 -10.56
N ALA A 135 -15.49 -12.61 -9.68
CA ALA A 135 -14.10 -12.20 -9.57
C ALA A 135 -13.34 -12.38 -10.90
N PHE A 136 -13.55 -13.51 -11.58
CA PHE A 136 -12.92 -13.81 -12.87
C PHE A 136 -13.36 -12.83 -13.96
N LEU A 137 -14.68 -12.56 -14.08
CA LEU A 137 -15.22 -11.60 -15.05
C LEU A 137 -14.65 -10.20 -14.84
N LEU A 138 -14.58 -9.73 -13.60
CA LEU A 138 -13.96 -8.45 -13.29
C LEU A 138 -12.45 -8.43 -13.57
N GLY A 139 -11.76 -9.54 -13.35
CA GLY A 139 -10.35 -9.72 -13.73
C GLY A 139 -10.14 -9.63 -15.25
N ILE A 140 -11.06 -10.21 -16.05
CA ILE A 140 -11.04 -10.10 -17.51
C ILE A 140 -11.29 -8.66 -17.95
N MET A 141 -12.33 -8.01 -17.43
CA MET A 141 -12.74 -6.66 -17.87
C MET A 141 -11.83 -5.55 -17.33
N GLY A 142 -11.07 -5.81 -16.27
CA GLY A 142 -10.34 -4.77 -15.54
C GLY A 142 -9.04 -4.28 -16.18
N LEU A 143 -8.47 -5.04 -17.13
CA LEU A 143 -7.25 -4.71 -17.84
C LEU A 143 -7.43 -5.06 -19.32
N THR A 144 -7.30 -4.03 -20.16
CA THR A 144 -7.45 -4.10 -21.63
C THR A 144 -6.46 -3.14 -22.30
N GLY A 145 -6.15 -3.34 -23.57
CA GLY A 145 -5.24 -2.49 -24.34
C GLY A 145 -3.94 -3.19 -24.71
N GLU A 146 -2.93 -2.40 -25.02
CA GLU A 146 -1.60 -2.92 -25.35
C GLU A 146 -0.93 -3.55 -24.12
N ASN A 147 -0.01 -4.48 -24.39
CA ASN A 147 0.76 -5.15 -23.35
C ASN A 147 2.24 -5.17 -23.70
N MET A 148 3.09 -5.49 -22.72
CA MET A 148 4.54 -5.44 -22.88
C MET A 148 5.11 -6.43 -23.90
N LEU A 149 4.34 -7.44 -24.33
CA LEU A 149 4.78 -8.38 -25.37
C LEU A 149 4.75 -7.75 -26.77
N GLY A 150 4.17 -6.54 -26.91
CA GLY A 150 4.18 -5.76 -28.14
C GLY A 150 5.51 -5.02 -28.42
N GLY A 151 6.50 -5.10 -27.53
CA GLY A 151 7.81 -4.42 -27.67
C GLY A 151 7.87 -3.00 -27.08
N SER A 152 6.73 -2.37 -26.81
CA SER A 152 6.70 -1.03 -26.21
C SER A 152 7.23 -1.00 -24.77
N ALA A 153 8.13 -0.05 -24.47
CA ALA A 153 8.64 0.19 -23.13
C ALA A 153 7.56 0.67 -22.14
N TYR A 154 7.76 0.40 -20.85
CA TYR A 154 6.82 0.85 -19.83
C TYR A 154 6.70 2.38 -19.79
N GLY A 155 5.48 2.89 -19.91
CA GLY A 155 5.17 4.32 -19.98
C GLY A 155 4.79 4.81 -21.38
N SER A 156 5.06 4.02 -22.43
CA SER A 156 4.57 4.25 -23.80
C SER A 156 3.44 3.31 -24.22
N ILE A 157 3.03 2.38 -23.34
CA ILE A 157 1.92 1.44 -23.56
C ILE A 157 0.60 2.15 -23.26
N GLU A 158 -0.31 2.20 -24.25
CA GLU A 158 -1.69 2.62 -24.03
C GLU A 158 -2.48 1.49 -23.34
N GLU A 159 -2.34 1.39 -22.02
CA GLU A 159 -3.12 0.46 -21.20
C GLU A 159 -4.36 1.13 -20.59
N ASN A 160 -5.52 0.48 -20.75
CA ASN A 160 -6.74 0.87 -20.06
C ASN A 160 -6.88 0.05 -18.78
N ARG A 161 -6.43 0.66 -17.68
CA ARG A 161 -6.49 0.06 -16.34
C ARG A 161 -7.71 0.52 -15.56
N SER A 162 -8.65 -0.40 -15.38
CA SER A 162 -9.89 -0.15 -14.67
C SER A 162 -9.82 -0.59 -13.20
N PRO A 163 -10.46 0.15 -12.26
CA PRO A 163 -10.61 -0.28 -10.86
C PRO A 163 -11.29 -1.64 -10.69
N LEU A 164 -12.01 -2.12 -11.71
CA LEU A 164 -12.64 -3.45 -11.72
C LEU A 164 -11.63 -4.56 -11.44
N PHE A 165 -10.40 -4.43 -11.92
CA PHE A 165 -9.34 -5.42 -11.70
C PHE A 165 -9.04 -5.60 -10.21
N GLU A 166 -8.95 -4.49 -9.46
CA GLU A 166 -8.76 -4.51 -8.01
C GLU A 166 -10.02 -5.00 -7.28
N TYR A 167 -11.22 -4.61 -7.75
CA TYR A 167 -12.50 -5.04 -7.17
C TYR A 167 -12.75 -6.55 -7.28
N SER A 168 -12.09 -7.25 -8.19
CA SER A 168 -12.11 -8.73 -8.22
C SER A 168 -11.73 -9.36 -6.88
N LEU A 169 -10.85 -8.71 -6.10
CA LEU A 169 -10.40 -9.18 -4.79
C LEU A 169 -11.52 -9.21 -3.75
N ILE A 170 -12.52 -8.33 -3.87
CA ILE A 170 -13.70 -8.29 -2.99
C ILE A 170 -14.51 -9.58 -3.15
N PHE A 171 -14.74 -10.00 -4.40
CA PHE A 171 -15.50 -11.21 -4.67
C PHE A 171 -14.66 -12.47 -4.41
N PHE A 172 -13.35 -12.42 -4.65
CA PHE A 172 -12.44 -13.51 -4.30
C PHE A 172 -12.37 -13.76 -2.79
N ILE A 173 -12.26 -12.73 -1.96
CA ILE A 173 -12.23 -12.95 -0.51
C ILE A 173 -13.58 -13.48 0.00
N ILE A 174 -14.71 -13.06 -0.59
CA ILE A 174 -16.02 -13.60 -0.21
C ILE A 174 -16.16 -15.07 -0.64
N SER A 175 -15.67 -15.44 -1.82
CA SER A 175 -15.71 -16.84 -2.29
C SER A 175 -14.98 -17.78 -1.31
N SER A 176 -13.91 -17.31 -0.67
CA SER A 176 -13.15 -18.08 0.33
C SER A 176 -13.97 -18.53 1.54
N LEU A 177 -15.07 -17.83 1.89
CA LEU A 177 -15.97 -18.26 2.96
C LEU A 177 -16.67 -19.59 2.65
N PHE A 178 -16.82 -19.92 1.36
CA PHE A 178 -17.55 -21.09 0.87
C PHE A 178 -16.61 -22.23 0.41
N PHE A 179 -15.32 -22.10 0.70
CA PHE A 179 -14.31 -23.08 0.40
C PHE A 179 -14.36 -24.27 1.38
N ASP A 180 -14.32 -25.50 0.86
CA ASP A 180 -14.43 -26.76 1.60
C ASP A 180 -13.29 -27.76 1.28
N ASN A 181 -12.14 -27.27 0.84
CA ASN A 181 -10.96 -28.08 0.49
C ASN A 181 -11.12 -29.10 -0.66
N LYS A 182 -12.25 -29.15 -1.37
CA LYS A 182 -12.41 -29.97 -2.59
C LYS A 182 -11.34 -29.64 -3.63
N LEU A 183 -10.79 -30.67 -4.27
CA LEU A 183 -9.72 -30.54 -5.26
C LEU A 183 -10.10 -29.58 -6.40
N ILE A 184 -11.32 -29.68 -6.92
CA ILE A 184 -11.81 -28.79 -7.99
C ILE A 184 -11.75 -27.31 -7.59
N LYS A 185 -12.14 -26.97 -6.36
CA LYS A 185 -12.09 -25.58 -5.86
C LYS A 185 -10.66 -25.09 -5.68
N LYS A 186 -9.74 -25.96 -5.25
CA LYS A 186 -8.30 -25.63 -5.18
C LYS A 186 -7.72 -25.33 -6.56
N ILE A 187 -8.05 -26.16 -7.55
CA ILE A 187 -7.64 -25.95 -8.95
C ILE A 187 -8.20 -24.63 -9.47
N MET A 188 -9.49 -24.35 -9.27
CA MET A 188 -10.10 -23.10 -9.73
C MET A 188 -9.48 -21.85 -9.09
N ILE A 189 -9.18 -21.89 -7.78
CA ILE A 189 -8.46 -20.82 -7.10
C ILE A 189 -7.07 -20.65 -7.72
N ALA A 190 -6.33 -21.75 -7.94
CA ALA A 190 -5.01 -21.68 -8.55
C ALA A 190 -5.06 -21.09 -9.96
N VAL A 191 -6.03 -21.49 -10.79
CA VAL A 191 -6.25 -20.93 -12.13
C VAL A 191 -6.56 -19.44 -12.07
N PHE A 192 -7.47 -19.01 -11.19
CA PHE A 192 -7.79 -17.59 -11.02
C PHE A 192 -6.56 -16.78 -10.58
N VAL A 193 -5.81 -17.26 -9.59
CA VAL A 193 -4.63 -16.58 -9.07
C VAL A 193 -3.54 -16.47 -10.14
N SER A 194 -3.23 -17.57 -10.83
CA SER A 194 -2.26 -17.58 -11.93
C SER A 194 -2.69 -16.63 -13.05
N TYR A 195 -3.96 -16.68 -13.46
CA TYR A 195 -4.51 -15.78 -14.47
C TYR A 195 -4.31 -14.30 -14.08
N MET A 196 -4.71 -13.92 -12.87
CA MET A 196 -4.63 -12.55 -12.39
C MET A 196 -3.18 -12.06 -12.27
N VAL A 197 -2.28 -12.87 -11.72
CA VAL A 197 -0.87 -12.50 -11.57
C VAL A 197 -0.19 -12.37 -12.93
N ILE A 198 -0.36 -13.35 -13.82
CA ILE A 198 0.22 -13.31 -15.16
C ILE A 198 -0.30 -12.10 -15.93
N LYS A 199 -1.61 -11.86 -15.89
CA LYS A 199 -2.23 -10.73 -16.57
C LYS A 199 -1.71 -9.40 -16.03
N ASP A 200 -1.70 -9.21 -14.71
CA ASP A 200 -1.20 -7.96 -14.11
C ASP A 200 0.27 -7.70 -14.51
N LEU A 201 1.12 -8.73 -14.48
CA LEU A 201 2.53 -8.60 -14.88
C LEU A 201 2.71 -8.31 -16.38
N ILE A 202 1.96 -8.96 -17.27
CA ILE A 202 2.03 -8.72 -18.73
C ILE A 202 1.65 -7.27 -19.09
N TYR A 203 0.73 -6.68 -18.34
CA TYR A 203 0.34 -5.27 -18.48
C TYR A 203 1.24 -4.34 -17.64
N GLY A 204 2.39 -4.81 -17.14
CA GLY A 204 3.35 -3.98 -16.39
C GLY A 204 2.94 -3.63 -14.96
N GLY A 205 1.80 -4.16 -14.50
CA GLY A 205 1.32 -4.10 -13.13
C GLY A 205 2.11 -4.98 -12.16
N ARG A 206 2.02 -4.65 -10.86
CA ARG A 206 2.76 -5.33 -9.77
C ARG A 206 1.97 -5.35 -8.47
N ILE A 207 1.34 -4.22 -8.17
CA ILE A 207 0.67 -3.99 -6.88
C ILE A 207 -0.48 -4.97 -6.68
N THR A 208 -1.35 -5.12 -7.67
CA THR A 208 -2.52 -5.99 -7.55
C THR A 208 -2.12 -7.46 -7.43
N SER A 209 -1.06 -7.88 -8.14
CA SER A 209 -0.43 -9.21 -7.95
C SER A 209 0.03 -9.42 -6.51
N ILE A 210 0.77 -8.46 -5.94
CA ILE A 210 1.24 -8.55 -4.54
C ILE A 210 0.05 -8.62 -3.58
N MET A 211 -0.99 -7.79 -3.79
CA MET A 211 -2.21 -7.80 -3.00
C MET A 211 -2.90 -9.17 -3.04
N LEU A 212 -3.03 -9.77 -4.23
CA LEU A 212 -3.64 -11.09 -4.41
C LEU A 212 -2.81 -12.21 -3.77
N LEU A 213 -1.49 -12.20 -3.96
CA LEU A 213 -0.58 -13.19 -3.37
C LEU A 213 -0.60 -13.14 -1.84
N LEU A 214 -0.61 -11.93 -1.26
CA LEU A 214 -0.78 -11.73 0.19
C LEU A 214 -2.15 -12.23 0.66
N LEU A 215 -3.22 -11.96 -0.10
CA LEU A 215 -4.56 -12.43 0.22
C LEU A 215 -4.65 -13.95 0.23
N VAL A 216 -4.13 -14.61 -0.80
CA VAL A 216 -4.06 -16.07 -0.90
C VAL A 216 -3.24 -16.65 0.25
N TYR A 217 -2.10 -16.03 0.58
CA TYR A 217 -1.28 -16.43 1.71
C TYR A 217 -2.08 -16.41 3.02
N ILE A 218 -2.75 -15.30 3.34
CA ILE A 218 -3.52 -15.13 4.58
C ILE A 218 -4.67 -16.13 4.68
N LEU A 219 -5.40 -16.34 3.59
CA LEU A 219 -6.60 -17.19 3.60
C LEU A 219 -6.28 -18.69 3.65
N PHE A 220 -5.21 -19.12 2.97
CA PHE A 220 -4.99 -20.56 2.73
C PHE A 220 -3.69 -21.10 3.34
N PHE A 221 -2.64 -20.28 3.48
CA PHE A 221 -1.28 -20.76 3.73
C PHE A 221 -0.61 -20.24 5.01
N GLU A 222 -1.15 -19.22 5.68
CA GLU A 222 -0.52 -18.59 6.85
C GLU A 222 -0.27 -19.59 8.00
N ASP A 223 -1.18 -20.55 8.19
CA ASP A 223 -1.08 -21.60 9.21
C ASP A 223 -0.20 -22.79 8.79
N ILE A 224 0.15 -22.89 7.50
CA ILE A 224 0.88 -24.02 6.91
C ILE A 224 2.36 -23.67 6.68
N ILE A 225 2.63 -22.47 6.15
CA ILE A 225 3.98 -22.07 5.76
C ILE A 225 4.76 -21.58 6.99
N LYS A 226 5.89 -22.24 7.27
CA LYS A 226 6.82 -21.82 8.33
C LYS A 226 7.34 -20.40 8.06
N LYS A 227 7.42 -19.57 9.11
CA LYS A 227 7.87 -18.16 9.03
C LYS A 227 9.21 -17.96 8.31
N LYS A 228 10.18 -18.86 8.54
CA LYS A 228 11.48 -18.83 7.84
C LYS A 228 11.32 -18.84 6.30
N LYS A 229 10.36 -19.61 5.79
CA LYS A 229 10.08 -19.67 4.35
C LYS A 229 9.50 -18.36 3.84
N VAL A 230 8.62 -17.71 4.62
CA VAL A 230 8.08 -16.38 4.27
C VAL A 230 9.22 -15.37 4.11
N TYR A 231 10.19 -15.34 5.02
CA TYR A 231 11.34 -14.43 4.92
C TYR A 231 12.18 -14.68 3.66
N ILE A 232 12.45 -15.95 3.35
CA ILE A 232 13.15 -16.31 2.11
C ILE A 232 12.34 -15.86 0.89
N THR A 233 11.03 -16.09 0.88
CA THR A 233 10.14 -15.64 -0.21
C THR A 233 10.12 -14.12 -0.36
N LEU A 234 10.20 -13.34 0.72
CA LEU A 234 10.29 -11.88 0.62
C LEU A 234 11.60 -11.43 -0.05
N VAL A 235 12.73 -12.06 0.29
CA VAL A 235 14.04 -11.76 -0.32
C VAL A 235 14.05 -12.16 -1.80
N LEU A 236 13.64 -13.40 -2.11
CA LEU A 236 13.55 -13.88 -3.48
C LEU A 236 12.53 -13.08 -4.31
N GLY A 237 11.42 -12.69 -3.70
CA GLY A 237 10.41 -11.84 -4.32
C GLY A 237 10.98 -10.46 -4.67
N PHE A 238 11.74 -9.84 -3.77
CA PHE A 238 12.42 -8.58 -4.06
C PHE A 238 13.40 -8.69 -5.24
N LEU A 239 14.22 -9.74 -5.26
CA LEU A 239 15.15 -10.00 -6.38
C LEU A 239 14.38 -10.22 -7.68
N PHE A 240 13.34 -11.06 -7.68
CA PHE A 240 12.47 -11.30 -8.83
C PHE A 240 11.84 -10.00 -9.33
N MET A 241 11.30 -9.17 -8.44
CA MET A 241 10.69 -7.88 -8.82
C MET A 241 11.71 -6.89 -9.37
N SER A 242 12.98 -6.97 -8.95
CA SER A 242 14.06 -6.12 -9.46
C SER A 242 14.45 -6.54 -10.88
N VAL A 243 14.64 -7.84 -11.11
CA VAL A 243 14.85 -8.42 -12.45
C VAL A 243 13.68 -8.08 -13.37
N PHE A 244 12.45 -8.28 -12.89
CA PHE A 244 11.25 -7.93 -13.65
C PHE A 244 11.20 -6.43 -13.98
N SER A 245 11.63 -5.57 -13.04
CA SER A 245 11.70 -4.13 -13.29
C SER A 245 12.69 -3.77 -14.38
N PHE A 246 13.85 -4.43 -14.41
CA PHE A 246 14.86 -4.27 -15.47
C PHE A 246 14.30 -4.67 -16.84
N ILE A 247 13.72 -5.87 -16.93
CA ILE A 247 13.08 -6.38 -18.16
C ILE A 247 12.00 -5.41 -18.65
N ARG A 248 11.20 -4.90 -17.72
CA ARG A 248 10.08 -4.01 -18.03
C ARG A 248 10.51 -2.64 -18.54
N SER A 249 11.68 -2.15 -18.10
CA SER A 249 12.24 -0.90 -18.60
C SER A 249 12.97 -1.09 -19.94
N ASN A 250 13.32 -2.33 -20.32
CA ASN A 250 14.06 -2.65 -21.53
C ASN A 250 13.48 -3.91 -22.22
N PRO A 251 12.21 -3.88 -22.67
CA PRO A 251 11.56 -5.07 -23.24
C PRO A 251 12.26 -5.55 -24.52
N ASP A 252 12.81 -4.63 -25.32
CA ASP A 252 13.52 -4.96 -26.57
C ASP A 252 14.77 -5.82 -26.33
N LEU A 253 15.53 -5.54 -25.27
CA LEU A 253 16.70 -6.35 -24.92
C LEU A 253 16.32 -7.80 -24.63
N LEU A 254 15.16 -8.02 -23.99
CA LEU A 254 14.63 -9.37 -23.77
C LEU A 254 14.20 -10.02 -25.08
N LEU A 255 13.43 -9.31 -25.90
CA LEU A 255 12.88 -9.83 -27.15
C LEU A 255 13.97 -10.17 -28.18
N ASN A 256 15.04 -9.39 -28.20
CA ASN A 256 16.19 -9.60 -29.09
C ASN A 256 17.22 -10.61 -28.53
N GLY A 257 17.04 -11.08 -27.29
CA GLY A 257 17.94 -12.04 -26.63
C GLY A 257 19.29 -11.43 -26.20
N GLU A 258 19.36 -10.11 -26.06
CA GLU A 258 20.59 -9.34 -25.78
C GLU A 258 20.81 -9.07 -24.29
N VAL A 259 20.01 -9.63 -23.40
CA VAL A 259 20.16 -9.44 -21.94
C VAL A 259 21.45 -10.08 -21.45
N SER A 260 22.46 -9.26 -21.13
CA SER A 260 23.70 -9.72 -20.50
C SER A 260 23.58 -9.73 -18.97
N PHE A 261 24.36 -10.60 -18.31
CA PHE A 261 24.43 -10.61 -16.85
C PHE A 261 25.07 -9.33 -16.28
N SER A 262 25.97 -8.70 -17.06
CA SER A 262 26.55 -7.40 -16.73
C SER A 262 25.51 -6.30 -16.63
N ASP A 263 24.53 -6.26 -17.54
CA ASP A 263 23.48 -5.23 -17.51
C ASP A 263 22.60 -5.37 -16.26
N LEU A 264 22.30 -6.62 -15.88
CA LEU A 264 21.55 -6.90 -14.66
C LEU A 264 22.36 -6.55 -13.40
N TYR A 265 23.66 -6.88 -13.37
CA TYR A 265 24.55 -6.55 -12.26
C TYR A 265 24.66 -5.03 -12.09
N ASN A 266 24.89 -4.30 -13.18
CA ASN A 266 24.97 -2.84 -13.16
C ASN A 266 23.65 -2.21 -12.69
N HIS A 267 22.50 -2.76 -13.12
CA HIS A 267 21.19 -2.30 -12.64
C HIS A 267 20.97 -2.52 -11.13
N LEU A 268 21.51 -3.60 -10.56
CA LEU A 268 21.30 -3.96 -9.16
C LEU A 268 22.33 -3.35 -8.20
N VAL A 269 23.56 -3.13 -8.68
CA VAL A 269 24.72 -2.83 -7.83
C VAL A 269 25.33 -1.46 -8.12
N GLU A 270 25.25 -0.97 -9.36
CA GLU A 270 25.89 0.29 -9.72
C GLU A 270 25.08 1.48 -9.21
N THR A 271 25.68 2.25 -8.30
CA THR A 271 25.08 3.47 -7.76
C THR A 271 24.97 4.51 -8.86
N ASN A 272 23.73 4.94 -9.13
CA ASN A 272 23.40 5.97 -10.09
C ASN A 272 24.33 7.20 -9.95
N SER A 273 25.15 7.47 -10.97
CA SER A 273 26.18 8.52 -10.96
C SER A 273 25.58 9.92 -10.78
N ASN A 274 24.31 10.10 -11.15
CA ASN A 274 23.61 11.38 -11.13
C ASN A 274 23.04 11.79 -9.76
N LYS A 275 23.39 11.11 -8.65
CA LYS A 275 22.84 11.37 -7.29
C LYS A 275 21.30 11.56 -7.27
N ARG A 276 20.59 10.78 -8.08
CA ARG A 276 19.13 10.80 -8.20
C ARG A 276 18.56 9.42 -7.96
N LEU A 277 17.55 9.34 -7.11
CA LEU A 277 16.82 8.11 -6.89
C LEU A 277 15.75 7.91 -7.97
N VAL A 278 15.90 6.83 -8.74
CA VAL A 278 14.89 6.37 -9.70
C VAL A 278 14.08 5.27 -9.04
N SER A 279 13.13 5.67 -8.19
CA SER A 279 12.33 4.70 -7.43
C SER A 279 10.93 5.20 -7.14
N ASN A 280 9.97 4.27 -7.05
CA ASN A 280 8.60 4.57 -6.67
C ASN A 280 8.52 5.19 -5.26
N GLN A 281 9.35 4.72 -4.33
CA GLN A 281 9.40 5.26 -2.97
C GLN A 281 9.83 6.72 -2.96
N GLY A 282 10.82 7.05 -3.80
CA GLY A 282 11.31 8.41 -4.00
C GLY A 282 10.25 9.34 -4.62
N ASP A 283 9.57 8.88 -5.67
CA ASP A 283 8.45 9.60 -6.29
C ASP A 283 7.29 9.83 -5.32
N VAL A 284 6.97 8.86 -4.46
CA VAL A 284 5.94 9.00 -3.43
C VAL A 284 6.38 9.98 -2.34
N ALA A 285 7.66 9.99 -1.94
CA ALA A 285 8.20 10.97 -0.99
C ALA A 285 8.13 12.40 -1.55
N GLN A 286 8.48 12.58 -2.83
CA GLN A 286 8.33 13.87 -3.53
C GLN A 286 6.86 14.28 -3.69
N SER A 287 5.99 13.37 -4.13
CA SER A 287 4.56 13.65 -4.32
C SER A 287 3.88 14.04 -2.99
N SER A 288 4.31 13.40 -1.90
CA SER A 288 3.88 13.76 -0.54
C SER A 288 4.34 15.17 -0.13
N SER A 289 5.60 15.50 -0.45
CA SER A 289 6.17 16.81 -0.18
C SER A 289 5.49 17.91 -0.99
N ARG A 290 5.07 17.61 -2.22
CA ARG A 290 4.22 18.48 -3.04
C ARG A 290 2.86 18.75 -2.40
N LEU A 291 2.15 17.70 -1.96
CA LEU A 291 0.83 17.88 -1.31
C LEU A 291 0.92 18.70 -0.02
N MET A 292 1.94 18.44 0.81
CA MET A 292 2.21 19.24 2.00
C MET A 292 2.61 20.68 1.62
N GLY A 293 3.43 20.82 0.58
CA GLY A 293 3.83 22.09 -0.01
C GLY A 293 2.65 22.94 -0.48
N PHE A 294 1.66 22.33 -1.13
CA PHE A 294 0.45 23.05 -1.56
C PHE A 294 -0.31 23.68 -0.39
N VAL A 295 -0.39 23.00 0.74
CA VAL A 295 -1.01 23.55 1.95
C VAL A 295 -0.18 24.68 2.53
N THR A 296 1.14 24.51 2.62
CA THR A 296 2.02 25.51 3.26
C THR A 296 2.26 26.76 2.39
N SER A 297 2.23 26.62 1.07
CA SER A 297 2.33 27.73 0.12
C SER A 297 0.98 28.38 -0.21
N GLY A 298 -0.13 27.93 0.38
CA GLY A 298 -1.47 28.48 0.11
C GLY A 298 -2.02 28.18 -1.29
N ILE A 299 -1.45 27.21 -2.01
CA ILE A 299 -1.96 26.76 -3.33
C ILE A 299 -3.28 25.99 -3.17
N ILE A 300 -3.44 25.31 -2.03
CA ILE A 300 -4.69 24.72 -1.56
C ILE A 300 -5.09 25.52 -0.32
N SER A 301 -6.16 26.30 -0.45
CA SER A 301 -6.75 27.10 0.62
C SER A 301 -7.51 26.22 1.64
N PHE A 302 -8.02 26.80 2.73
CA PHE A 302 -8.85 26.05 3.68
C PHE A 302 -10.13 25.48 3.02
N ASP A 303 -10.77 26.27 2.16
CA ASP A 303 -12.00 25.86 1.49
C ASP A 303 -11.73 24.72 0.49
N ASP A 304 -10.62 24.78 -0.25
CA ASP A 304 -10.19 23.70 -1.16
C ASP A 304 -9.95 22.38 -0.41
N ARG A 305 -9.45 22.44 0.83
CA ARG A 305 -9.22 21.25 1.67
C ARG A 305 -10.55 20.60 2.06
N LEU A 306 -11.53 21.42 2.43
CA LEU A 306 -12.87 20.95 2.78
C LEU A 306 -13.58 20.36 1.56
N GLU A 307 -13.51 21.03 0.42
CA GLU A 307 -14.05 20.55 -0.86
C GLU A 307 -13.42 19.20 -1.23
N SER A 308 -12.09 19.09 -1.17
CA SER A 308 -11.37 17.85 -1.44
C SER A 308 -11.82 16.71 -0.51
N PHE A 309 -12.02 16.99 0.79
CA PHE A 309 -12.49 15.98 1.74
C PHE A 309 -13.93 15.55 1.45
N ILE A 310 -14.83 16.48 1.14
CA ILE A 310 -16.22 16.17 0.79
C ILE A 310 -16.26 15.34 -0.49
N GLY A 311 -15.51 15.74 -1.53
CA GLY A 311 -15.37 15.00 -2.77
C GLY A 311 -14.85 13.58 -2.52
N PHE A 312 -13.84 13.43 -1.66
CA PHE A 312 -13.33 12.13 -1.22
C PHE A 312 -14.44 11.27 -0.59
N VAL A 313 -15.22 11.81 0.35
CA VAL A 313 -16.32 11.08 1.01
C VAL A 313 -17.40 10.67 0.02
N ILE A 314 -17.83 11.56 -0.88
CA ILE A 314 -18.84 11.26 -1.90
C ILE A 314 -18.34 10.17 -2.85
N SER A 315 -17.06 10.25 -3.25
CA SER A 315 -16.44 9.27 -4.15
C SER A 315 -16.43 7.85 -3.59
N ILE A 316 -16.53 7.67 -2.25
CA ILE A 316 -16.67 6.34 -1.64
C ILE A 316 -17.95 5.65 -2.09
N PHE A 317 -19.04 6.41 -2.24
CA PHE A 317 -20.38 5.86 -2.54
C PHE A 317 -20.75 5.96 -4.02
N ILE A 318 -20.19 6.94 -4.73
CA ILE A 318 -20.52 7.22 -6.14
C ILE A 318 -19.30 6.91 -7.02
N PRO A 319 -19.30 5.79 -7.76
CA PRO A 319 -18.27 5.50 -8.77
C PRO A 319 -18.24 6.55 -9.87
N GLY A 320 -17.03 6.97 -10.26
CA GLY A 320 -16.85 7.97 -11.33
C GLY A 320 -17.27 9.39 -10.96
N TYR A 321 -17.53 9.68 -9.69
CA TYR A 321 -17.78 11.04 -9.25
C TYR A 321 -16.52 11.89 -9.43
N ASP A 322 -16.57 12.82 -10.38
CA ASP A 322 -15.51 13.75 -10.70
C ASP A 322 -16.12 15.16 -10.81
N TYR A 323 -16.33 15.78 -9.65
CA TYR A 323 -16.94 17.11 -9.55
C TYR A 323 -15.90 18.23 -9.65
N SER A 324 -14.67 17.94 -9.25
CA SER A 324 -13.59 18.90 -9.12
C SER A 324 -12.26 18.16 -9.11
N ASP A 325 -11.23 18.76 -9.71
CA ASP A 325 -9.86 18.25 -9.72
C ASP A 325 -9.32 18.00 -8.30
N LEU A 326 -9.85 18.71 -7.30
CA LEU A 326 -9.51 18.54 -5.88
C LEU A 326 -9.97 17.19 -5.30
N THR A 327 -10.90 16.50 -5.96
CA THR A 327 -11.36 15.15 -5.61
C THR A 327 -10.23 14.13 -5.77
N ASN A 328 -9.29 14.39 -6.68
CA ASN A 328 -8.09 13.59 -6.90
C ASN A 328 -6.83 14.39 -6.57
N LEU A 329 -6.53 14.52 -5.27
CA LEU A 329 -5.34 15.24 -4.79
C LEU A 329 -4.02 14.77 -5.45
N ALA A 330 -3.88 13.49 -5.78
CA ALA A 330 -2.68 12.98 -6.44
C ALA A 330 -2.50 13.56 -7.86
N GLY A 331 -3.60 13.82 -8.57
CA GLY A 331 -3.62 14.41 -9.90
C GLY A 331 -3.68 15.94 -9.93
N TYR A 332 -4.10 16.58 -8.82
CA TYR A 332 -4.33 18.01 -8.76
C TYR A 332 -3.08 18.84 -9.17
N LYS A 333 -3.28 19.74 -10.14
CA LYS A 333 -2.26 20.64 -10.73
C LYS A 333 -0.97 19.94 -11.19
N LYS A 334 -1.05 18.67 -11.62
CA LYS A 334 0.12 17.90 -12.06
C LYS A 334 0.84 18.48 -13.29
N GLU A 335 0.12 19.23 -14.13
CA GLU A 335 0.69 19.92 -15.29
C GLU A 335 1.65 21.06 -14.89
N SER A 336 1.28 21.83 -13.87
CA SER A 336 2.12 22.94 -13.36
C SER A 336 3.14 22.47 -12.33
N TYR A 337 2.81 21.43 -11.57
CA TYR A 337 3.66 20.87 -10.51
C TYR A 337 3.80 19.37 -10.72
N THR A 338 4.76 19.03 -11.59
CA THR A 338 5.04 17.65 -11.94
C THR A 338 5.32 16.82 -10.70
N ALA A 339 4.81 15.59 -10.70
CA ALA A 339 5.04 14.63 -9.65
C ALA A 339 4.89 13.22 -10.20
N GLY A 340 5.34 12.27 -9.38
CA GLY A 340 5.06 10.87 -9.62
C GLY A 340 3.57 10.54 -9.48
N GLY A 341 3.29 9.26 -9.27
CA GLY A 341 1.96 8.79 -8.89
C GLY A 341 1.83 8.68 -7.37
N GLY A 342 0.75 9.21 -6.79
CA GLY A 342 0.34 8.90 -5.42
C GLY A 342 0.81 9.88 -4.35
N GLY A 343 1.03 9.34 -3.14
CA GLY A 343 1.35 10.08 -1.93
C GLY A 343 1.24 9.19 -0.70
N LEU A 344 2.01 9.50 0.35
CA LEU A 344 1.94 8.77 1.61
C LEU A 344 0.55 8.95 2.24
N PHE A 345 -0.05 7.86 2.68
CA PHE A 345 -1.34 7.82 3.37
C PHE A 345 -1.56 8.95 4.40
N PRO A 346 -0.66 9.19 5.38
CA PRO A 346 -0.87 10.24 6.38
C PRO A 346 -0.88 11.66 5.80
N VAL A 347 -0.30 11.90 4.63
CA VAL A 347 -0.23 13.24 4.01
C VAL A 347 -1.58 13.66 3.47
N TYR A 348 -2.40 12.74 2.96
CA TYR A 348 -3.79 13.06 2.57
C TYR A 348 -4.61 13.56 3.77
N PHE A 349 -4.44 12.92 4.93
CA PHE A 349 -5.10 13.37 6.15
C PHE A 349 -4.53 14.68 6.69
N TYR A 350 -3.24 14.95 6.46
CA TYR A 350 -2.67 16.27 6.72
C TYR A 350 -3.31 17.35 5.83
N VAL A 351 -3.48 17.06 4.53
CA VAL A 351 -4.18 17.99 3.63
C VAL A 351 -5.59 18.27 4.16
N TRP A 352 -6.36 17.29 4.61
CA TRP A 352 -7.72 17.58 5.09
C TRP A 352 -7.78 18.24 6.47
N PHE A 353 -7.01 17.75 7.45
CA PHE A 353 -7.19 18.13 8.87
C PHE A 353 -5.88 18.45 9.60
N SER A 354 -4.80 18.75 8.87
CA SER A 354 -3.47 19.03 9.42
C SER A 354 -3.00 17.88 10.34
N TYR A 355 -2.20 18.17 11.37
CA TYR A 355 -1.67 17.14 12.27
C TYR A 355 -2.74 16.33 13.03
N LEU A 356 -3.94 16.89 13.27
CA LEU A 356 -5.05 16.12 13.85
C LEU A 356 -5.49 14.99 12.92
N GLY A 357 -5.54 15.25 11.61
CA GLY A 357 -5.77 14.24 10.60
C GLY A 357 -4.68 13.16 10.59
N VAL A 358 -3.41 13.57 10.75
CA VAL A 358 -2.29 12.63 10.80
C VAL A 358 -2.42 11.68 11.99
N VAL A 359 -2.75 12.20 13.18
CA VAL A 359 -2.99 11.40 14.38
C VAL A 359 -4.18 10.45 14.19
N PHE A 360 -5.27 10.95 13.61
CA PHE A 360 -6.44 10.14 13.27
C PHE A 360 -6.09 9.00 12.30
N SER A 361 -5.26 9.27 11.29
CA SER A 361 -4.82 8.26 10.34
C SER A 361 -4.00 7.14 11.01
N GLY A 362 -3.16 7.48 12.00
CA GLY A 362 -2.43 6.49 12.80
C GLY A 362 -3.35 5.67 13.72
N TYR A 363 -4.32 6.33 14.36
CA TYR A 363 -5.38 5.66 15.11
C TYR A 363 -6.16 4.66 14.24
N LEU A 364 -6.56 5.07 13.04
CA LEU A 364 -7.31 4.24 12.10
C LEU A 364 -6.55 2.95 11.75
N ILE A 365 -5.26 3.06 11.39
CA ILE A 365 -4.43 1.88 11.08
C ILE A 365 -4.26 0.98 12.31
N ALA A 366 -4.01 1.55 13.49
CA ALA A 366 -3.92 0.77 14.73
C ALA A 366 -5.23 0.01 15.03
N LYS A 367 -6.39 0.63 14.82
CA LYS A 367 -7.70 -0.03 14.99
C LYS A 367 -7.95 -1.11 13.95
N ILE A 368 -7.52 -0.91 12.71
CA ILE A 368 -7.63 -1.95 11.67
C ILE A 368 -6.75 -3.16 12.01
N ILE A 369 -5.53 -2.93 12.49
CA ILE A 369 -4.66 -4.00 12.99
C ILE A 369 -5.31 -4.72 14.17
N HIS A 370 -5.91 -3.98 15.12
CA HIS A 370 -6.64 -4.59 16.23
C HIS A 370 -7.79 -5.46 15.71
N MET A 371 -8.63 -4.94 14.81
CA MET A 371 -9.74 -5.69 14.21
C MET A 371 -9.26 -6.96 13.52
N PHE A 372 -8.14 -6.90 12.79
CA PHE A 372 -7.54 -8.06 12.17
C PHE A 372 -7.10 -9.09 13.20
N VAL A 373 -6.48 -8.69 14.30
CA VAL A 373 -5.94 -9.60 15.32
C VAL A 373 -7.05 -10.22 16.19
N SER A 374 -8.07 -9.45 16.58
CA SER A 374 -9.02 -9.85 17.63
C SER A 374 -10.39 -10.30 17.13
N SER A 375 -10.82 -9.88 15.94
CA SER A 375 -12.20 -10.10 15.52
C SER A 375 -12.50 -11.56 15.15
N THR A 376 -13.73 -11.98 15.48
CA THR A 376 -14.34 -13.27 15.08
C THR A 376 -15.56 -13.07 14.19
N LYS A 377 -15.95 -11.81 13.90
CA LYS A 377 -17.05 -11.48 13.00
C LYS A 377 -16.53 -11.49 11.56
N ASN A 378 -17.08 -12.36 10.71
CA ASN A 378 -16.62 -12.51 9.32
C ASN A 378 -16.50 -11.17 8.57
N TRP A 379 -17.50 -10.29 8.60
CA TRP A 379 -17.45 -9.02 7.88
C TRP A 379 -16.31 -8.09 8.33
N VAL A 380 -16.04 -8.02 9.64
CA VAL A 380 -14.91 -7.26 10.19
C VAL A 380 -13.59 -7.89 9.76
N LEU A 381 -13.51 -9.23 9.84
CA LEU A 381 -12.30 -9.95 9.50
C LEU A 381 -11.98 -9.82 8.00
N LEU A 382 -12.97 -10.00 7.12
CA LEU A 382 -12.84 -9.78 5.68
C LEU A 382 -12.41 -8.35 5.35
N PHE A 383 -13.05 -7.35 5.95
CA PHE A 383 -12.66 -5.94 5.80
C PHE A 383 -11.19 -5.72 6.22
N SER A 384 -10.82 -6.17 7.41
CA SER A 384 -9.47 -5.99 7.94
C SER A 384 -8.40 -6.75 7.13
N ILE A 385 -8.71 -7.94 6.60
CA ILE A 385 -7.84 -8.67 5.67
C ILE A 385 -7.65 -7.85 4.40
N LEU A 386 -8.74 -7.37 3.78
CA LEU A 386 -8.66 -6.58 2.56
C LEU A 386 -7.83 -5.31 2.75
N VAL A 387 -7.99 -4.61 3.86
CA VAL A 387 -7.13 -3.45 4.17
C VAL A 387 -5.67 -3.89 4.32
N LEU A 388 -5.39 -4.96 5.06
CA LEU A 388 -3.99 -5.40 5.25
C LEU A 388 -3.34 -6.00 4.02
N VAL A 389 -4.07 -6.49 3.02
CA VAL A 389 -3.43 -6.93 1.76
C VAL A 389 -3.27 -5.79 0.78
N SER A 390 -4.12 -4.75 0.87
CA SER A 390 -4.11 -3.59 -0.02
C SER A 390 -3.17 -2.46 0.41
N PHE A 391 -2.34 -2.66 1.45
CA PHE A 391 -1.38 -1.64 1.89
C PHE A 391 -0.45 -1.13 0.81
N PRO A 392 0.03 -1.93 -0.17
CA PRO A 392 0.88 -1.37 -1.20
C PRO A 392 0.17 -0.25 -1.99
N ARG A 393 -1.17 -0.30 -2.05
CA ARG A 393 -2.00 0.69 -2.73
C ARG A 393 -2.39 1.85 -1.82
N TRP A 394 -2.97 1.59 -0.65
CA TRP A 394 -3.45 2.71 0.19
C TRP A 394 -2.34 3.45 0.91
N PHE A 395 -1.21 2.80 1.20
CA PHE A 395 -0.11 3.44 1.91
C PHE A 395 0.64 4.43 1.01
N ALA A 396 0.80 4.09 -0.28
CA ALA A 396 1.66 4.81 -1.21
C ALA A 396 0.91 5.60 -2.29
N TYR A 397 -0.37 5.29 -2.54
CA TYR A 397 -1.11 5.91 -3.63
C TYR A 397 -2.34 6.67 -3.17
N SER A 398 -3.32 6.02 -2.52
CA SER A 398 -4.55 6.71 -2.16
C SER A 398 -5.33 6.06 -1.00
N PRO A 399 -5.79 6.86 -0.01
CA PRO A 399 -6.60 6.36 1.10
C PRO A 399 -7.96 5.80 0.67
N ILE A 400 -8.45 6.13 -0.55
CA ILE A 400 -9.79 5.73 -1.01
C ILE A 400 -9.98 4.21 -1.03
N ILE A 401 -8.89 3.45 -1.23
CA ILE A 401 -8.88 2.00 -1.28
C ILE A 401 -9.37 1.38 0.04
N ILE A 402 -9.05 1.99 1.20
CA ILE A 402 -9.52 1.51 2.50
C ILE A 402 -11.04 1.64 2.60
N PHE A 403 -11.61 2.76 2.15
CA PHE A 403 -13.01 3.06 2.39
C PHE A 403 -13.94 2.52 1.30
N LYS A 404 -13.51 2.59 0.04
CA LYS A 404 -14.29 2.16 -1.12
C LYS A 404 -14.10 0.66 -1.38
N MET A 405 -12.92 0.28 -1.86
CA MET A 405 -12.63 -1.12 -2.19
C MET A 405 -12.81 -2.05 -0.98
N CYS A 406 -12.14 -1.76 0.13
CA CYS A 406 -12.23 -2.64 1.30
C CYS A 406 -13.59 -2.51 1.98
N GLY A 407 -14.17 -1.31 2.05
CA GLY A 407 -15.48 -1.08 2.67
C GLY A 407 -16.63 -1.82 1.96
N TYR A 408 -16.60 -1.92 0.62
CA TYR A 408 -17.63 -2.60 -0.17
C TYR A 408 -17.79 -4.10 0.14
N VAL A 409 -16.78 -4.75 0.74
CA VAL A 409 -16.94 -6.15 1.18
C VAL A 409 -18.05 -6.31 2.23
N ILE A 410 -18.29 -5.27 3.04
CA ILE A 410 -19.26 -5.30 4.14
C ILE A 410 -20.70 -5.36 3.61
N PRO A 411 -21.20 -4.38 2.82
CA PRO A 411 -22.57 -4.44 2.31
C PRO A 411 -22.79 -5.68 1.45
N ILE A 412 -21.83 -6.07 0.60
CA ILE A 412 -21.94 -7.29 -0.21
C ILE A 412 -22.12 -8.50 0.71
N TYR A 413 -21.23 -8.73 1.69
CA TYR A 413 -21.37 -9.83 2.64
C TYR A 413 -22.73 -9.83 3.37
N LEU A 414 -23.21 -8.66 3.81
CA LEU A 414 -24.47 -8.54 4.55
C LEU A 414 -25.69 -8.88 3.68
N VAL A 415 -25.73 -8.43 2.42
CA VAL A 415 -26.79 -8.77 1.46
C VAL A 415 -26.86 -10.28 1.27
N PHE A 416 -25.73 -10.94 1.01
CA PHE A 416 -25.69 -12.38 0.79
C PHE A 416 -26.03 -13.20 2.03
N LYS A 417 -25.61 -12.74 3.21
CA LYS A 417 -26.00 -13.37 4.47
C LYS A 417 -27.51 -13.33 4.69
N LYS A 418 -28.20 -12.27 4.23
CA LYS A 418 -29.67 -12.20 4.26
C LYS A 418 -30.29 -13.17 3.26
N ILE A 419 -29.80 -13.20 2.02
CA ILE A 419 -30.30 -14.11 0.96
C ILE A 419 -30.20 -15.58 1.38
N LYS A 420 -29.15 -16.01 2.08
CA LYS A 420 -29.04 -17.40 2.56
C LYS A 420 -30.02 -17.76 3.69
N LYS A 421 -30.48 -16.76 4.45
CA LYS A 421 -31.41 -16.98 5.58
C LYS A 421 -32.87 -17.05 5.13
N ALA A 422 -33.21 -16.38 4.03
CA ALA A 422 -34.46 -16.57 3.31
C ALA A 422 -34.40 -17.89 2.53
#